data_AF-A0A3D8Q9G0-F1
#
_entry.id   AF-A0A3D8Q9G0-F1
#
_cell.length_a   1.000
_cell.length_b   1.000
_cell.length_c   1.000
_cell.angle_alpha   90.00
_cell.angle_beta   90.00
_cell.angle_gamma   90.00
#
_symmetry.space_group_name_H-M   'P 1'
#
loop_
_entity.id
_entity.type
_entity.pdbx_description
1 polymer ?
#
loop_
_entity_poly.entity_id
_entity_poly.type
_entity_poly.pdbx_seq_one_letter_code
_entity_poly.pdbx_strand_id
1 'polypeptide(L)'
;MLGYFQHREWADPSSPDGKITTEDADAALERSMEKLKKTIDVKKVFYVQVVDAEKMRNPLVQGHAFHVDGQPARMSWSRNARLFAFEEGGYLPVLDVLKAITEPDGLGYQGWVSMELFSMTMADPSPTCPDEHARKGMDSWKKLVKTMKWEV
;
A
#
# COMPACT_ATOMS: atom_id res chain seq x y z
N MET A 1 -11.53 -8.07 -3.67
CA MET A 1 -10.49 -7.13 -3.21
C MET A 1 -9.50 -7.92 -2.37
N LEU A 2 -8.28 -8.17 -2.87
CA LEU A 2 -7.22 -8.92 -2.19
C LEU A 2 -6.51 -8.08 -1.10
N GLY A 3 -7.17 -7.04 -0.58
CA GLY A 3 -6.58 -6.02 0.29
C GLY A 3 -6.46 -6.38 1.77
N TYR A 4 -6.46 -7.66 2.14
CA TYR A 4 -6.61 -8.03 3.56
C TYR A 4 -5.47 -8.79 4.23
N PHE A 5 -4.41 -9.22 3.53
CA PHE A 5 -3.50 -10.18 4.15
C PHE A 5 -2.03 -9.76 4.35
N GLN A 6 -1.49 -8.76 3.65
CA GLN A 6 -0.01 -8.65 3.61
C GLN A 6 0.59 -7.46 4.36
N HIS A 7 -0.04 -6.29 4.31
CA HIS A 7 0.44 -5.11 5.05
C HIS A 7 0.21 -5.24 6.56
N ARG A 8 -0.68 -6.15 6.97
CA ARG A 8 -1.02 -6.36 8.38
C ARG A 8 0.09 -7.02 9.19
N GLU A 9 1.05 -7.67 8.53
CA GLU A 9 2.14 -8.40 9.19
C GLU A 9 3.48 -7.65 9.10
N TRP A 10 3.53 -6.51 8.40
CA TRP A 10 4.77 -5.76 8.20
C TRP A 10 4.73 -4.33 8.74
N ALA A 11 3.72 -3.54 8.34
CA ALA A 11 3.64 -2.11 8.69
C ALA A 11 2.82 -1.88 9.96
N ASP A 12 3.31 -1.03 10.86
CA ASP A 12 2.56 -0.56 12.02
C ASP A 12 2.71 0.96 12.25
N PRO A 13 1.67 1.77 12.01
CA PRO A 13 1.75 3.22 12.15
C PRO A 13 1.84 3.68 13.62
N SER A 14 1.56 2.80 14.59
CA SER A 14 1.78 3.03 16.02
C SER A 14 3.20 2.69 16.50
N SER A 15 4.03 2.08 15.66
CA SER A 15 5.43 1.82 16.01
C SER A 15 6.31 3.03 15.64
N PRO A 16 7.30 3.41 16.47
CA PRO A 16 8.26 4.47 16.15
C PRO A 16 9.02 4.25 14.84
N ASP A 17 9.26 3.00 14.46
CA ASP A 17 9.98 2.64 13.23
C ASP A 17 9.05 2.36 12.03
N GLY A 18 7.73 2.37 12.24
CA GLY A 18 6.70 2.07 11.25
C GLY A 18 6.53 0.57 10.95
N LYS A 19 7.24 -0.33 11.62
CA LYS A 19 7.16 -1.77 11.41
C LYS A 19 6.55 -2.48 12.62
N ILE A 20 6.07 -3.69 12.41
CA ILE A 20 5.76 -4.61 13.51
C ILE A 20 7.05 -5.04 14.18
N THR A 21 7.08 -4.99 15.52
CA THR A 21 8.26 -5.29 16.34
C THR A 21 8.14 -6.58 17.14
N THR A 22 6.96 -7.23 17.11
CA THR A 22 6.72 -8.49 17.84
C THR A 22 7.44 -9.68 17.22
N GLU A 23 7.83 -9.58 15.94
CA GLU A 23 8.62 -10.55 15.20
C GLU A 23 9.45 -9.82 14.12
N ASP A 24 10.33 -10.55 13.44
CA ASP A 24 11.01 -10.03 12.26
C ASP A 24 9.98 -9.80 11.13
N ALA A 25 9.64 -8.53 10.92
CA ALA A 25 8.65 -8.09 9.94
C ALA A 25 9.04 -8.50 8.51
N ASP A 26 10.32 -8.40 8.14
CA ASP A 26 10.76 -8.71 6.77
C ASP A 26 10.65 -10.22 6.52
N ALA A 27 11.03 -11.04 7.49
CA ALA A 27 10.83 -12.49 7.42
C ALA A 27 9.33 -12.89 7.45
N ALA A 28 8.49 -12.17 8.19
CA ALA A 28 7.05 -12.39 8.21
C ALA A 28 6.41 -12.08 6.85
N LEU A 29 6.79 -10.96 6.23
CA LEU A 29 6.36 -10.58 4.89
C LEU A 29 6.74 -11.66 3.87
N GLU A 30 7.99 -12.14 3.90
CA GLU A 30 8.46 -13.20 2.99
C GLU A 30 7.61 -14.47 3.12
N ARG A 31 7.37 -14.94 4.36
CA ARG A 31 6.47 -16.08 4.61
C ARG A 31 5.06 -15.85 4.05
N SER A 32 4.55 -14.63 4.20
CA SER A 32 3.23 -14.25 3.70
C SER A 32 3.17 -14.17 2.17
N MET A 33 4.25 -13.75 1.50
CA MET A 33 4.33 -13.81 0.03
C MET A 33 4.32 -15.25 -0.45
N GLU A 34 5.13 -16.13 0.17
CA GLU A 34 5.20 -17.54 -0.19
C GLU A 34 3.86 -18.26 0.04
N LYS A 35 3.15 -17.91 1.12
CA LYS A 35 1.81 -18.42 1.37
C LYS A 35 0.81 -17.93 0.33
N LEU A 36 0.84 -16.64 -0.03
CA LEU A 36 -0.05 -16.08 -1.06
C LEU A 36 0.14 -16.83 -2.39
N LYS A 37 1.38 -17.02 -2.85
CA LYS A 37 1.70 -17.73 -4.10
C LYS A 37 1.12 -19.16 -4.13
N LYS A 38 1.13 -19.86 -2.99
CA LYS A 38 0.69 -21.27 -2.88
C LYS A 38 -0.82 -21.43 -2.69
N THR A 39 -1.51 -20.40 -2.19
CA THR A 39 -2.89 -20.53 -1.71
C THR A 39 -3.92 -19.82 -2.59
N ILE A 40 -3.50 -18.79 -3.34
CA ILE A 40 -4.40 -18.00 -4.16
C ILE A 40 -4.41 -18.54 -5.59
N ASP A 41 -5.60 -18.89 -6.08
CA ASP A 41 -5.83 -19.10 -7.51
C ASP A 41 -5.94 -17.75 -8.21
N VAL A 42 -4.97 -17.43 -9.08
CA VAL A 42 -4.93 -16.16 -9.81
C VAL A 42 -6.21 -15.88 -10.60
N LYS A 43 -6.94 -16.92 -11.04
CA LYS A 43 -8.22 -16.76 -11.78
C LYS A 43 -9.33 -16.14 -10.92
N LYS A 44 -9.16 -16.11 -9.60
CA LYS A 44 -10.08 -15.47 -8.64
C LYS A 44 -9.66 -14.04 -8.31
N VAL A 45 -8.57 -13.55 -8.90
CA VAL A 45 -8.08 -12.19 -8.77
C VAL A 45 -8.61 -11.38 -9.95
N PHE A 46 -9.50 -10.42 -9.67
CA PHE A 46 -10.16 -9.63 -10.72
C PHE A 46 -9.42 -8.32 -11.04
N TYR A 47 -8.84 -7.69 -10.02
CA TYR A 47 -8.04 -6.47 -10.13
C TYR A 47 -7.16 -6.28 -8.90
N VAL A 48 -6.06 -5.55 -9.08
CA VAL A 48 -5.12 -5.16 -8.04
C VAL A 48 -5.20 -3.64 -7.85
N GLN A 49 -5.25 -3.19 -6.60
CA GLN A 49 -5.17 -1.79 -6.23
C GLN A 49 -3.81 -1.53 -5.58
N VAL A 50 -3.07 -0.57 -6.12
CA VAL A 50 -1.70 -0.27 -5.71
C VAL A 50 -1.62 1.15 -5.20
N VAL A 51 -1.16 1.27 -3.97
CA VAL A 51 -0.82 2.50 -3.28
C VAL A 51 0.25 2.20 -2.26
N ASP A 52 0.89 3.25 -1.78
CA ASP A 52 1.79 3.24 -0.64
C ASP A 52 1.08 3.94 0.54
N ALA A 53 1.79 4.14 1.64
CA ALA A 53 1.28 4.90 2.77
C ALA A 53 2.41 5.64 3.49
N GLU A 54 2.06 6.79 4.08
CA GLU A 54 3.02 7.66 4.75
C GLU A 54 3.63 6.97 5.96
N LYS A 55 4.96 7.03 6.10
CA LYS A 55 5.62 6.70 7.36
C LYS A 55 5.31 7.78 8.39
N MET A 56 4.57 7.41 9.43
CA MET A 56 4.21 8.35 10.49
C MET A 56 5.45 8.93 11.16
N ARG A 57 5.55 10.26 11.18
CA ARG A 57 6.65 10.97 11.84
C ARG A 57 6.65 10.75 13.35
N ASN A 58 5.44 10.69 13.92
CA ASN A 58 5.20 10.33 15.31
C ASN A 58 4.24 9.12 15.33
N PRO A 59 4.42 8.16 16.23
CA PRO A 59 3.49 7.04 16.40
C PRO A 59 2.02 7.48 16.42
N LEU A 60 1.18 6.77 15.66
CA LEU A 60 -0.28 6.96 15.62
C LEU A 60 -0.91 6.32 16.87
N VAL A 61 -0.71 6.97 18.01
CA VAL A 61 -1.24 6.60 19.34
C VAL A 61 -2.05 7.77 19.92
N GLN A 62 -2.57 7.63 21.14
CA GLN A 62 -3.34 8.68 21.81
C GLN A 62 -2.58 10.03 21.79
N GLY A 63 -3.25 11.08 21.30
CA GLY A 63 -2.67 12.41 21.08
C GLY A 63 -2.22 12.69 19.64
N HIS A 64 -2.15 11.67 18.77
CA HIS A 64 -1.91 11.88 17.34
C HIS A 64 -3.15 12.48 16.64
N ALA A 65 -2.97 13.31 15.62
CA ALA A 65 -4.06 13.98 14.90
C ALA A 65 -5.06 13.01 14.24
N PHE A 66 -4.59 11.82 13.88
CA PHE A 66 -5.41 10.73 13.31
C PHE A 66 -5.90 9.71 14.35
N HIS A 67 -5.60 9.90 15.63
CA HIS A 67 -6.06 9.00 16.67
C HIS A 67 -7.58 9.12 16.85
N VAL A 68 -8.25 7.97 16.93
CA VAL A 68 -9.67 7.89 17.24
C VAL A 68 -9.85 6.79 18.28
N ASP A 69 -10.39 7.15 19.44
CA ASP A 69 -10.59 6.21 20.55
C ASP A 69 -11.43 5.00 20.10
N GLY A 70 -10.96 3.79 20.43
CA GLY A 70 -11.60 2.54 20.04
C GLY A 70 -11.39 2.11 18.59
N GLN A 71 -10.70 2.91 17.75
CA GLN A 71 -10.37 2.55 16.37
C GLN A 71 -8.93 2.04 16.26
N PRO A 72 -8.65 0.93 15.54
CA PRO A 72 -7.29 0.52 15.26
C PRO A 72 -6.51 1.60 14.51
N ALA A 73 -5.26 1.89 14.93
CA ALA A 73 -4.41 2.91 14.31
C ALA A 73 -4.31 2.76 12.78
N ARG A 74 -4.21 1.51 12.30
CA ARG A 74 -4.15 1.18 10.86
C ARG A 74 -5.41 1.57 10.10
N MET A 75 -6.58 1.52 10.74
CA MET A 75 -7.82 1.98 10.11
C MET A 75 -7.78 3.48 9.90
N SER A 76 -7.39 4.26 10.91
CA SER A 76 -7.18 5.71 10.76
C SER A 76 -6.14 6.01 9.69
N TRP A 77 -5.02 5.32 9.71
CA TRP A 77 -3.94 5.50 8.75
C TRP A 77 -4.40 5.22 7.31
N SER A 78 -5.08 4.09 7.08
CA SER A 78 -5.56 3.68 5.75
C SER A 78 -6.57 4.62 5.10
N ARG A 79 -7.23 5.49 5.89
CA ARG A 79 -8.24 6.45 5.44
C ARG A 79 -7.70 7.85 5.21
N ASN A 80 -6.53 8.16 5.77
CA ASN A 80 -6.05 9.54 5.87
C ASN A 80 -4.64 9.75 5.28
N ALA A 81 -3.83 8.69 5.17
CA ALA A 81 -2.40 8.83 4.90
C ALA A 81 -1.89 7.81 3.87
N ARG A 82 -2.71 7.47 2.87
CA ARG A 82 -2.23 6.76 1.69
C ARG A 82 -1.47 7.71 0.78
N LEU A 83 -0.51 7.15 0.06
CA LEU A 83 0.25 7.81 -0.97
C LEU A 83 0.13 7.02 -2.28
N PHE A 84 0.33 7.66 -3.42
CA PHE A 84 0.66 6.89 -4.61
C PHE A 84 2.05 6.25 -4.46
N ALA A 85 2.27 5.10 -5.10
CA ALA A 85 3.59 4.47 -5.09
C ALA A 85 4.65 5.46 -5.62
N PHE A 86 5.83 5.48 -4.99
CA PHE A 86 6.95 6.38 -5.29
C PHE A 86 6.72 7.87 -4.99
N GLU A 87 5.70 8.24 -4.24
CA GLU A 87 5.66 9.54 -3.58
C GLU A 87 6.58 9.57 -2.36
N GLU A 88 7.06 10.76 -2.01
CA GLU A 88 7.95 10.97 -0.86
C GLU A 88 7.24 10.59 0.45
N GLY A 89 7.96 9.95 1.36
CA GLY A 89 7.42 9.49 2.65
C GLY A 89 6.74 8.12 2.60
N GLY A 90 6.54 7.54 1.41
CA GLY A 90 6.15 6.15 1.24
C GLY A 90 7.22 5.18 1.73
N TYR A 91 6.80 4.04 2.29
CA TYR A 91 7.73 3.06 2.86
C TYR A 91 7.24 1.62 2.84
N LEU A 92 6.02 1.36 2.35
CA LEU A 92 5.52 0.01 2.26
C LEU A 92 6.34 -0.81 1.24
N PRO A 93 6.44 -2.14 1.42
CA PRO A 93 7.11 -3.03 0.48
C PRO A 93 6.26 -3.28 -0.78
N VAL A 94 5.81 -2.20 -1.44
CA VAL A 94 4.86 -2.22 -2.56
C VAL A 94 5.40 -3.09 -3.70
N LEU A 95 6.70 -2.96 -4.01
CA LEU A 95 7.31 -3.71 -5.11
C LEU A 95 7.41 -5.21 -4.82
N ASP A 96 7.70 -5.60 -3.58
CA ASP A 96 7.80 -7.03 -3.22
C ASP A 96 6.43 -7.70 -3.27
N VAL A 97 5.40 -7.00 -2.78
CA VAL A 97 4.00 -7.44 -2.86
C VAL A 97 3.55 -7.53 -4.31
N LEU A 98 3.84 -6.49 -5.12
CA LEU A 98 3.48 -6.50 -6.54
C LEU A 98 4.16 -7.64 -7.29
N LYS A 99 5.47 -7.85 -7.08
CA LYS A 99 6.18 -8.96 -7.71
C LYS A 99 5.54 -10.31 -7.38
N ALA A 100 5.23 -10.55 -6.10
CA ALA A 100 4.57 -11.78 -5.67
C ALA A 100 3.20 -12.00 -6.35
N ILE A 101 2.51 -10.93 -6.76
CA ILE A 101 1.22 -10.99 -7.43
C ILE A 101 1.38 -11.08 -8.95
N THR A 102 2.22 -10.28 -9.58
CA THR A 102 2.21 -10.08 -11.04
C THR A 102 3.26 -10.89 -11.78
N GLU A 103 4.39 -11.20 -11.15
CA GLU A 103 5.49 -11.87 -11.85
C GLU A 103 5.18 -13.35 -12.11
N PRO A 104 5.77 -13.95 -13.15
CA PRO A 104 5.58 -15.37 -13.48
C PRO A 104 6.00 -16.34 -12.36
N ASP A 105 6.96 -15.96 -11.51
CA ASP A 105 7.38 -16.71 -10.31
C ASP A 105 6.52 -16.39 -9.06
N GLY A 106 5.58 -15.45 -9.19
CA GLY A 106 4.53 -15.13 -8.24
C GLY A 106 3.20 -15.81 -8.60
N LEU A 107 2.09 -15.05 -8.57
CA LEU A 107 0.79 -15.53 -9.05
C LEU A 107 0.63 -15.42 -10.58
N GLY A 108 1.50 -14.67 -11.27
CA GLY A 108 1.38 -14.43 -12.70
C GLY A 108 0.15 -13.61 -13.10
N TYR A 109 -0.31 -12.70 -12.22
CA TYR A 109 -1.47 -11.86 -12.50
C TYR A 109 -1.17 -10.83 -13.60
N GLN A 110 -1.99 -10.83 -14.65
CA GLN A 110 -1.84 -9.94 -15.83
C GLN A 110 -3.07 -9.05 -16.09
N GLY A 111 -4.02 -8.99 -15.15
CA GLY A 111 -5.23 -8.20 -15.32
C GLY A 111 -5.05 -6.73 -14.92
N TRP A 112 -6.18 -6.05 -14.69
CA TRP A 112 -6.21 -4.63 -14.32
C TRP A 112 -5.46 -4.32 -13.03
N VAL A 113 -4.65 -3.26 -13.10
CA VAL A 113 -4.00 -2.60 -11.97
C VAL A 113 -4.53 -1.17 -11.90
N SER A 114 -4.94 -0.76 -10.71
CA SER A 114 -5.53 0.56 -10.44
C SER A 114 -4.89 1.18 -9.20
N MET A 115 -5.11 2.47 -8.97
CA MET A 115 -4.56 3.20 -7.83
C MET A 115 -5.71 3.69 -6.94
N GLU A 116 -5.76 3.22 -5.68
CA GLU A 116 -6.81 3.57 -4.72
C GLU A 116 -6.28 4.46 -3.58
N LEU A 117 -6.48 5.77 -3.73
CA LEU A 117 -6.02 6.76 -2.76
C LEU A 117 -7.11 7.12 -1.74
N PHE A 118 -6.73 7.14 -0.46
CA PHE A 118 -7.44 7.79 0.64
C PHE A 118 -6.44 8.62 1.42
N SER A 119 -6.43 9.93 1.16
CA SER A 119 -5.50 10.87 1.76
C SER A 119 -6.24 12.12 2.23
N MET A 120 -5.77 12.72 3.31
CA MET A 120 -6.25 14.03 3.78
C MET A 120 -6.11 15.11 2.70
N THR A 121 -5.13 14.98 1.80
CA THR A 121 -4.94 15.93 0.67
C THR A 121 -6.14 15.95 -0.27
N MET A 122 -6.97 14.91 -0.28
CA MET A 122 -8.18 14.86 -1.10
C MET A 122 -9.30 15.77 -0.56
N ALA A 123 -9.18 16.24 0.68
CA ALA A 123 -10.11 17.20 1.28
C ALA A 123 -9.71 18.67 1.00
N ASP A 124 -8.62 18.90 0.25
CA ASP A 124 -8.23 20.25 -0.16
C ASP A 124 -9.37 20.88 -0.99
N PRO A 125 -9.89 22.07 -0.61
CA PRO A 125 -10.99 22.72 -1.30
C PRO A 125 -10.60 23.31 -2.66
N SER A 126 -9.32 23.29 -3.03
CA SER A 126 -8.85 23.77 -4.32
C SER A 126 -9.57 23.05 -5.47
N PRO A 127 -10.08 23.77 -6.47
CA PRO A 127 -10.70 23.16 -7.64
C PRO A 127 -9.71 22.33 -8.47
N THR A 128 -8.39 22.54 -8.32
CA THR A 128 -7.34 21.76 -9.00
C THR A 128 -7.03 20.43 -8.31
N CYS A 129 -7.57 20.19 -7.11
CA CYS A 129 -7.27 18.99 -6.32
C CYS A 129 -7.50 17.67 -7.11
N PRO A 130 -8.62 17.46 -7.83
CA PRO A 130 -8.80 16.25 -8.64
C PRO A 130 -7.74 16.07 -9.73
N ASP A 131 -7.41 17.16 -10.44
CA ASP A 131 -6.44 17.12 -11.53
C ASP A 131 -5.03 16.81 -11.03
N GLU A 132 -4.65 17.38 -9.89
CA GLU A 132 -3.37 17.12 -9.24
C GLU A 132 -3.23 15.67 -8.80
N HIS A 133 -4.27 15.09 -8.18
CA HIS A 133 -4.27 13.68 -7.79
C HIS A 133 -4.28 12.75 -8.99
N ALA A 134 -5.03 13.07 -10.05
CA ALA A 134 -5.01 12.31 -11.29
C ALA A 134 -3.62 12.31 -11.94
N ARG A 135 -2.95 13.48 -11.98
CA ARG A 135 -1.57 13.60 -12.47
C ARG A 135 -0.60 12.77 -11.63
N LYS A 136 -0.67 12.87 -10.30
CA LYS A 136 0.17 12.08 -9.38
C LYS A 136 -0.04 10.58 -9.54
N GLY A 137 -1.29 10.13 -9.69
CA GLY A 137 -1.61 8.74 -9.99
C GLY A 137 -0.98 8.28 -11.29
N MET A 138 -1.11 9.07 -12.36
CA MET A 138 -0.48 8.76 -13.66
C MET A 138 1.06 8.74 -13.58
N ASP A 139 1.67 9.65 -12.83
CA ASP A 139 3.12 9.66 -12.61
C ASP A 139 3.59 8.41 -11.85
N SER A 140 2.82 7.98 -10.85
CA SER A 140 3.04 6.72 -10.13
C SER A 140 2.93 5.51 -11.05
N TRP A 141 1.88 5.46 -11.89
CA TRP A 141 1.69 4.38 -12.87
C TRP A 141 2.87 4.28 -13.84
N LYS A 142 3.32 5.40 -14.43
CA LYS A 142 4.49 5.42 -15.33
C LYS A 142 5.74 4.89 -14.65
N LYS A 143 5.97 5.25 -13.38
CA LYS A 143 7.10 4.72 -12.59
C LYS A 143 6.94 3.24 -12.30
N LEU A 144 5.74 2.75 -11.98
CA LEU A 144 5.45 1.33 -11.78
C LEU A 144 5.77 0.53 -13.04
N VAL A 145 5.18 0.90 -14.18
CA VAL A 145 5.43 0.26 -15.48
C VAL A 145 6.92 0.20 -15.80
N LYS A 146 7.63 1.31 -15.65
CA LYS A 146 9.08 1.37 -15.88
C LYS A 146 9.87 0.45 -14.94
N THR A 147 9.50 0.44 -13.65
CA THR A 147 10.24 -0.30 -12.61
C THR A 147 10.00 -1.80 -12.72
N MET A 148 8.75 -2.18 -13.00
CA MET A 148 8.32 -3.57 -13.20
C MET A 148 8.60 -4.09 -14.61
N LYS A 149 8.99 -3.20 -15.54
CA LYS A 149 9.24 -3.52 -16.96
C LYS A 149 8.03 -4.14 -17.65
N TRP A 150 6.83 -3.66 -17.33
CA TRP A 150 5.61 -4.13 -17.97
C TRP A 150 5.48 -3.54 -19.37
N GLU A 151 4.95 -4.35 -20.29
CA GLU A 151 4.48 -3.91 -21.59
C GLU A 151 3.02 -3.45 -21.43
N VAL A 152 2.75 -2.17 -21.68
CA VAL A 152 1.42 -1.53 -21.51
C VAL A 152 0.98 -0.81 -22.77
#